data_AF-A0A087SIJ5-F1
#
_entry.id   AF-A0A087SIJ5-F1
#
_cell.length_a   1.000
_cell.length_b   1.000
_cell.length_c   1.000
_cell.angle_alpha   90.00
_cell.angle_beta   90.00
_cell.angle_gamma   90.00
#
_symmetry.space_group_name_H-M   'P 1'
#
loop_
_entity.id
_entity.type
_entity.pdbx_description
1 polymer ?
#
loop_
_entity_poly.entity_id
_entity_poly.type
_entity_poly.pdbx_seq_one_letter_code
_entity_poly.pdbx_strand_id
1 'polypeptide(L)'
;MGYCLFNNVAAAARYVQKHLSLPKVMILDFDVHHGNGTCEIFDTDPSVLVLDVHEESAVYLEYGSGVDDAGRGEGGGFTINVPLPRGAGHASVLKVWDDIVAPAAERFRPDLILVSAGFDAHEDDPFQLLCYRTETYGELASRLCALATRLCGECHPAYVCGWFLARV
;
A
#
# COMPACT_ATOMS: atom_id res chain seq x y z
N MET A 1 15.86 -1.05 2.00
CA MET A 1 16.07 -0.52 0.63
C MET A 1 16.35 -1.68 -0.33
N GLY A 2 15.40 -2.00 -1.21
CA GLY A 2 15.55 -2.95 -2.30
C GLY A 2 15.32 -2.24 -3.64
N TYR A 3 16.38 -2.16 -4.46
CA TYR A 3 16.41 -1.75 -5.88
C TYR A 3 15.69 -0.46 -6.36
N CYS A 4 14.98 0.29 -5.51
CA CYS A 4 14.39 1.57 -5.83
C CYS A 4 15.43 2.69 -5.70
N LEU A 5 15.67 3.45 -6.77
CA LEU A 5 16.52 4.64 -6.76
C LEU A 5 15.77 5.89 -6.26
N PHE A 6 14.47 5.95 -6.54
CA PHE A 6 13.56 7.01 -6.11
C PHE A 6 12.26 6.40 -5.60
N ASN A 7 11.57 7.07 -4.68
CA ASN A 7 10.23 6.68 -4.26
C ASN A 7 9.19 7.32 -5.22
N ASN A 8 8.79 6.56 -6.24
CA ASN A 8 7.90 7.03 -7.30
C ASN A 8 6.52 7.44 -6.77
N VAL A 9 5.93 6.63 -5.87
CA VAL A 9 4.60 6.89 -5.34
C VAL A 9 4.59 8.11 -4.42
N ALA A 10 5.65 8.30 -3.62
CA ALA A 10 5.80 9.51 -2.81
C ALA A 10 5.96 10.77 -3.67
N ALA A 11 6.75 10.69 -4.75
CA ALA A 11 6.88 11.79 -5.71
C ALA A 11 5.54 12.13 -6.36
N ALA A 12 4.74 11.12 -6.75
CA ALA A 12 3.41 11.32 -7.28
C ALA A 12 2.46 11.98 -6.27
N ALA A 13 2.43 11.50 -5.02
CA ALA A 13 1.62 12.07 -3.95
C ALA A 13 1.94 13.56 -3.74
N ARG A 14 3.22 13.92 -3.67
CA ARG A 14 3.64 15.33 -3.55
C ARG A 14 3.30 16.17 -4.77
N TYR A 15 3.40 15.59 -5.97
CA TYR A 15 3.05 16.28 -7.19
C TYR A 15 1.56 16.65 -7.20
N VAL A 16 0.67 15.69 -6.92
CA VAL A 16 -0.78 15.94 -6.97
C VAL A 16 -1.25 16.88 -5.87
N GLN A 17 -0.67 16.79 -4.66
CA GLN A 17 -0.94 17.74 -3.57
C GLN A 17 -0.55 19.18 -3.96
N LYS A 18 0.61 19.34 -4.61
CA LYS A 18 1.13 20.65 -4.99
C LYS A 18 0.44 21.27 -6.21
N HIS A 19 0.01 20.44 -7.17
CA HIS A 19 -0.39 20.91 -8.49
C HIS A 19 -1.86 20.68 -8.84
N LEU A 20 -2.55 19.74 -8.18
CA LEU A 20 -3.89 19.31 -8.57
C LEU A 20 -4.97 19.56 -7.49
N SER A 21 -4.64 20.27 -6.41
CA SER A 21 -5.57 20.54 -5.29
C SER A 21 -6.16 19.28 -4.67
N LEU A 22 -5.37 18.20 -4.61
CA LEU A 22 -5.72 16.93 -3.96
C LEU A 22 -4.90 16.80 -2.66
N PRO A 23 -5.28 17.51 -1.57
CA PRO A 23 -4.47 17.61 -0.38
C PRO A 23 -4.35 16.29 0.39
N LYS A 24 -5.31 15.37 0.27
CA LYS A 24 -5.31 14.09 1.00
C LYS A 24 -5.09 12.92 0.06
N VAL A 25 -3.96 12.25 0.19
CA VAL A 25 -3.60 11.10 -0.64
C VAL A 25 -3.56 9.84 0.22
N MET A 26 -4.20 8.77 -0.23
CA MET A 26 -3.98 7.44 0.33
C MET A 26 -3.02 6.69 -0.58
N ILE A 27 -2.02 6.03 0.00
CA ILE A 27 -1.14 5.09 -0.68
C ILE A 27 -1.46 3.71 -0.14
N LEU A 28 -1.91 2.81 -1.02
CA LEU A 28 -1.99 1.38 -0.71
C LEU A 28 -0.79 0.68 -1.34
N ASP A 29 0.00 0.03 -0.51
CA ASP A 29 1.08 -0.85 -0.93
C ASP A 29 0.67 -2.30 -0.67
N PHE A 30 0.69 -3.11 -1.73
CA PHE A 30 0.49 -4.56 -1.65
C PHE A 30 1.64 -5.35 -2.28
N ASP A 31 2.77 -4.68 -2.56
CA ASP A 31 4.05 -5.37 -2.75
C ASP A 31 4.31 -6.29 -1.56
N VAL A 32 4.88 -7.46 -1.81
CA VAL A 32 5.08 -8.45 -0.74
C VAL A 32 6.07 -7.95 0.31
N HIS A 33 6.91 -6.99 -0.03
CA HIS A 33 7.91 -6.41 0.85
C HIS A 33 7.40 -5.13 1.51
N HIS A 34 7.82 -4.90 2.76
CA HIS A 34 7.47 -3.67 3.47
C HIS A 34 7.94 -2.41 2.71
N GLY A 35 7.02 -1.49 2.44
CA GLY A 35 7.22 -0.21 1.77
C GLY A 35 7.95 0.83 2.63
N ASN A 36 9.06 0.43 3.26
CA ASN A 36 9.75 1.16 4.32
C ASN A 36 10.09 2.62 3.95
N GLY A 37 10.46 2.87 2.68
CA GLY A 37 10.78 4.21 2.23
C GLY A 37 9.55 5.12 2.10
N THR A 38 8.37 4.57 1.81
CA THR A 38 7.12 5.34 1.78
C THR A 38 6.69 5.68 3.20
N CYS A 39 6.75 4.69 4.11
CA CYS A 39 6.49 4.89 5.54
C CYS A 39 7.40 5.98 6.11
N GLU A 40 8.71 5.93 5.86
CA GLU A 40 9.67 6.93 6.36
C GLU A 40 9.39 8.35 5.84
N ILE A 41 9.07 8.50 4.54
CA ILE A 41 8.83 9.83 3.93
C ILE A 41 7.60 10.52 4.52
N PHE A 42 6.57 9.76 4.88
CA PHE A 42 5.29 10.29 5.38
C PHE A 42 5.08 10.08 6.88
N ASP A 43 6.10 9.60 7.62
CA ASP A 43 6.03 9.21 9.03
C ASP A 43 5.39 10.29 9.93
N THR A 44 5.60 11.56 9.62
CA THR A 44 5.04 12.69 10.39
C THR A 44 3.96 13.49 9.67
N ASP A 45 3.41 12.98 8.57
CA ASP A 45 2.51 13.74 7.70
C ASP A 45 1.05 13.22 7.71
N PRO A 46 0.10 13.93 8.35
CA PRO A 46 -1.30 13.51 8.38
C PRO A 46 -2.05 13.72 7.05
N SER A 47 -1.43 14.35 6.04
CA SER A 47 -2.03 14.55 4.72
C SER A 47 -1.90 13.31 3.83
N VAL A 48 -1.11 12.31 4.23
CA VAL A 48 -0.94 11.06 3.48
C VAL A 48 -1.19 9.86 4.39
N LEU A 49 -2.15 9.03 4.03
CA LEU A 49 -2.37 7.73 4.67
C LEU A 49 -1.56 6.67 3.93
N VAL A 50 -0.63 6.00 4.60
CA VAL A 50 0.13 4.85 4.07
C VAL A 50 -0.48 3.57 4.66
N LEU A 51 -0.98 2.70 3.79
CA LEU A 51 -1.48 1.36 4.11
C LEU A 51 -0.57 0.35 3.43
N ASP A 52 0.17 -0.44 4.20
CA ASP A 52 1.22 -1.32 3.68
C ASP A 52 0.94 -2.78 4.09
N VAL A 53 0.60 -3.63 3.12
CA VAL A 53 0.26 -5.04 3.33
C VAL A 53 1.38 -5.92 2.79
N HIS A 54 2.21 -6.46 3.67
CA HIS A 54 3.46 -7.15 3.34
C HIS A 54 3.60 -8.48 4.08
N GLU A 55 4.59 -9.31 3.70
CA GLU A 55 4.97 -10.49 4.46
C GLU A 55 5.71 -10.11 5.75
N GLU A 56 5.27 -10.70 6.87
CA GLU A 56 5.92 -10.56 8.17
C GLU A 56 7.31 -11.19 8.15
N SER A 57 8.34 -10.34 8.14
CA SER A 57 9.74 -10.76 8.17
C SER A 57 10.52 -10.02 9.23
N ALA A 58 11.34 -10.77 9.97
CA ALA A 58 12.26 -10.20 10.97
C ALA A 58 13.25 -9.19 10.36
N VAL A 59 13.52 -9.28 9.06
CA VAL A 59 14.39 -8.35 8.33
C VAL A 59 13.77 -6.95 8.24
N TYR A 60 12.43 -6.84 8.24
CA TYR A 60 11.72 -5.57 8.13
C TYR A 60 11.43 -4.89 9.46
N LEU A 61 11.46 -5.63 10.57
CA LEU A 61 11.14 -5.10 11.90
C LEU A 61 12.05 -3.93 12.30
N GLU A 62 13.34 -3.97 11.97
CA GLU A 62 14.28 -2.87 12.25
C GLU A 62 13.97 -1.58 11.46
N TYR A 63 13.10 -1.68 10.44
CA TYR A 63 12.70 -0.58 9.58
C TYR A 63 11.27 -0.10 9.83
N GLY A 64 10.65 -0.50 10.94
CA GLY A 64 9.34 -0.02 11.35
C GLY A 64 8.18 -0.67 10.58
N SER A 65 8.25 -1.98 10.35
CA SER A 65 7.19 -2.74 9.66
C SER A 65 6.14 -3.34 10.60
N GLY A 66 6.29 -3.14 11.91
CA GLY A 66 5.42 -3.72 12.91
C GLY A 66 4.04 -3.07 12.91
N VAL A 67 3.06 -3.78 13.46
CA VAL A 67 1.69 -3.23 13.67
C VAL A 67 1.66 -2.00 14.59
N ASP A 68 2.67 -1.86 15.45
CA ASP A 68 2.80 -0.73 16.38
C ASP A 68 3.51 0.47 15.74
N ASP A 69 4.13 0.31 14.56
CA ASP A 69 4.77 1.38 13.82
C ASP A 69 3.72 2.16 13.02
N ALA A 70 3.04 3.08 13.71
CA ALA A 70 1.85 3.76 13.20
C ALA A 70 2.07 5.24 12.86
N GLY A 71 3.28 5.64 12.47
CA GLY A 71 3.63 7.05 12.27
C GLY A 71 4.00 7.78 13.56
N ARG A 72 4.49 9.01 13.46
CA ARG A 72 4.99 9.84 14.56
C ARG A 72 4.45 11.26 14.53
N GLY A 73 4.39 11.90 15.70
CA GLY A 73 3.96 13.30 15.81
C GLY A 73 2.57 13.51 15.22
N GLU A 74 2.43 14.47 14.30
CA GLU A 74 1.16 14.74 13.62
C GLU A 74 0.73 13.61 12.67
N GLY A 75 1.68 12.81 12.17
CA GLY A 75 1.43 11.62 11.34
C GLY A 75 1.02 10.38 12.12
N GLY A 76 0.92 10.45 13.46
CA GLY A 76 0.46 9.33 14.27
C GLY A 76 -0.94 8.86 13.87
N GLY A 77 -1.05 7.58 13.51
CA GLY A 77 -2.26 6.94 12.99
C GLY A 77 -2.45 7.04 11.48
N PHE A 78 -1.48 7.60 10.73
CA PHE A 78 -1.51 7.73 9.26
C PHE A 78 -0.54 6.77 8.55
N THR A 79 0.13 5.90 9.29
CA THR A 79 0.76 4.69 8.77
C THR A 79 0.07 3.48 9.38
N ILE A 80 -0.32 2.52 8.54
CA ILE A 80 -0.97 1.28 8.94
C ILE A 80 -0.21 0.14 8.25
N ASN A 81 0.64 -0.53 9.01
CA ASN A 81 1.30 -1.75 8.60
C ASN A 81 0.40 -2.96 8.86
N VAL A 82 0.32 -3.85 7.88
CA VAL A 82 -0.40 -5.12 7.98
C VAL A 82 0.56 -6.27 7.62
N PRO A 83 1.43 -6.68 8.56
CA PRO A 83 2.30 -7.83 8.36
C PRO A 83 1.46 -9.11 8.31
N LEU A 84 1.66 -9.91 7.26
CA LEU A 84 0.98 -11.16 7.04
C LEU A 84 1.92 -12.35 7.22
N PRO A 85 1.48 -13.42 7.90
CA PRO A 85 2.31 -14.61 8.04
C PRO A 85 2.56 -15.25 6.67
N ARG A 86 3.74 -15.88 6.52
CA ARG A 86 4.09 -16.61 5.30
C ARG A 86 3.01 -17.58 4.85
N GLY A 87 2.78 -17.61 3.55
CA GLY A 87 1.74 -18.43 2.93
C GLY A 87 0.33 -17.88 3.08
N ALA A 88 0.14 -16.71 3.71
CA ALA A 88 -1.14 -16.00 3.63
C ALA A 88 -1.46 -15.71 2.15
N GLY A 89 -2.72 -15.96 1.78
CA GLY A 89 -3.14 -15.95 0.39
C GLY A 89 -4.43 -15.17 0.18
N HIS A 90 -5.14 -15.54 -0.87
CA HIS A 90 -6.37 -14.87 -1.32
C HIS A 90 -7.36 -14.52 -0.19
N ALA A 91 -7.74 -15.49 0.65
CA ALA A 91 -8.72 -15.24 1.72
C ALA A 91 -8.19 -14.26 2.79
N SER A 92 -6.90 -14.31 3.09
CA SER A 92 -6.26 -13.44 4.09
C SER A 92 -6.27 -11.99 3.63
N VAL A 93 -5.83 -11.71 2.40
CA VAL A 93 -5.77 -10.33 1.90
C VAL A 93 -7.16 -9.73 1.64
N LEU A 94 -8.15 -10.54 1.25
CA LEU A 94 -9.53 -10.05 1.16
C LEU A 94 -10.12 -9.75 2.54
N LYS A 95 -9.77 -10.52 3.57
CA LYS A 95 -10.14 -10.18 4.95
C LYS A 95 -9.47 -8.89 5.42
N VAL A 96 -8.18 -8.69 5.12
CA VAL A 96 -7.47 -7.43 5.38
C VAL A 96 -8.14 -6.27 4.67
N TRP A 97 -8.57 -6.48 3.42
CA TRP A 97 -9.31 -5.47 2.68
C TRP A 97 -10.58 -5.02 3.43
N ASP A 98 -11.40 -6.00 3.82
CA ASP A 98 -12.71 -5.75 4.43
C ASP A 98 -12.59 -5.17 5.85
N ASP A 99 -11.61 -5.64 6.63
CA ASP A 99 -11.48 -5.27 8.04
C ASP A 99 -10.58 -4.03 8.26
N ILE A 100 -9.64 -3.74 7.35
CA ILE A 100 -8.60 -2.72 7.56
C ILE A 100 -8.59 -1.69 6.43
N VAL A 101 -8.33 -2.11 5.18
CA VAL A 101 -8.06 -1.18 4.07
C VAL A 101 -9.26 -0.29 3.77
N ALA A 102 -10.44 -0.88 3.55
CA ALA A 102 -11.64 -0.12 3.22
C ALA A 102 -12.11 0.77 4.39
N PRO A 103 -12.18 0.27 5.65
CA PRO A 103 -12.53 1.13 6.80
C PRO A 103 -11.54 2.28 7.04
N ALA A 104 -10.23 2.04 6.87
CA ALA A 104 -9.22 3.08 7.02
C ALA A 104 -9.37 4.15 5.94
N ALA A 105 -9.57 3.76 4.68
CA ALA A 105 -9.84 4.67 3.57
C ALA A 105 -11.11 5.50 3.81
N GLU A 106 -12.20 4.88 4.28
CA GLU A 106 -13.45 5.55 4.60
C GLU A 106 -13.31 6.59 5.72
N ARG A 107 -12.54 6.25 6.76
CA ARG A 107 -12.24 7.19 7.85
C ARG A 107 -11.36 8.34 7.37
N PHE A 108 -10.36 8.03 6.55
CA PHE A 108 -9.43 9.02 6.03
C PHE A 108 -10.09 9.93 4.99
N ARG A 109 -11.00 9.44 4.13
CA ARG A 109 -11.61 10.19 3.02
C ARG A 109 -10.54 10.84 2.13
N PRO A 110 -9.77 10.03 1.37
CA PRO A 110 -8.75 10.55 0.45
C PRO A 110 -9.39 11.26 -0.76
N ASP A 111 -8.69 12.26 -1.30
CA ASP A 111 -9.00 12.88 -2.59
C ASP A 111 -8.45 12.04 -3.76
N LEU A 112 -7.42 11.23 -3.50
CA LEU A 112 -6.81 10.31 -4.46
C LEU A 112 -6.28 9.06 -3.76
N ILE A 113 -6.45 7.90 -4.40
CA ILE A 113 -5.79 6.65 -4.02
C ILE A 113 -4.69 6.35 -5.05
N LEU A 114 -3.46 6.26 -4.55
CA LEU A 114 -2.30 5.74 -5.27
C LEU A 114 -2.04 4.30 -4.81
N VAL A 115 -1.55 3.48 -5.73
CA VAL A 115 -1.28 2.06 -5.44
C VAL A 115 0.14 1.72 -5.86
N SER A 116 0.97 1.29 -4.90
CA SER A 116 2.22 0.57 -5.17
C SER A 116 1.87 -0.88 -5.50
N ALA A 117 1.81 -1.20 -6.79
CA ALA A 117 1.29 -2.48 -7.26
C ALA A 117 2.41 -3.49 -7.56
N GLY A 118 3.02 -4.07 -6.52
CA GLY A 118 3.91 -5.22 -6.64
C GLY A 118 3.12 -6.53 -6.84
N PHE A 119 3.65 -7.46 -7.63
CA PHE A 119 3.00 -8.75 -7.93
C PHE A 119 3.81 -9.96 -7.44
N ASP A 120 4.84 -9.72 -6.64
CA ASP A 120 5.74 -10.70 -6.02
C ASP A 120 5.12 -11.44 -4.82
N ALA A 121 3.92 -11.04 -4.40
CA ALA A 121 3.08 -11.85 -3.50
C ALA A 121 2.39 -13.01 -4.24
N HIS A 122 2.56 -13.15 -5.56
CA HIS A 122 1.91 -14.18 -6.36
C HIS A 122 2.42 -15.59 -5.96
N GLU A 123 1.55 -16.60 -5.99
CA GLU A 123 1.89 -17.98 -5.61
C GLU A 123 2.99 -18.62 -6.50
N ASP A 124 3.18 -18.09 -7.70
CA ASP A 124 4.24 -18.48 -8.64
C ASP A 124 5.54 -17.66 -8.47
N ASP A 125 5.59 -16.71 -7.54
CA ASP A 125 6.84 -15.99 -7.23
C ASP A 125 7.88 -16.98 -6.69
N PRO A 126 9.16 -16.91 -7.11
CA PRO A 126 10.19 -17.87 -6.68
C PRO A 126 10.39 -17.97 -5.17
N PHE A 127 10.06 -16.92 -4.41
CA PHE A 127 10.23 -16.89 -2.96
C PHE A 127 9.00 -17.37 -2.20
N GLN A 128 7.81 -17.39 -2.82
CA GLN A 128 6.53 -17.83 -2.26
C GLN A 128 6.30 -17.33 -0.83
N LEU A 129 6.61 -16.04 -0.58
CA LEU A 129 6.46 -15.42 0.74
C LEU A 129 4.98 -15.39 1.11
N LEU A 130 4.15 -14.93 0.18
CA LEU A 130 2.69 -14.98 0.22
C LEU A 130 2.17 -15.84 -0.96
N CYS A 131 0.88 -16.14 -0.95
CA CYS A 131 0.23 -17.02 -1.92
C CYS A 131 -0.99 -16.34 -2.56
N TYR A 132 -0.79 -15.17 -3.15
CA TYR A 132 -1.84 -14.50 -3.92
C TYR A 132 -2.01 -15.21 -5.26
N ARG A 133 -3.25 -15.54 -5.59
CA ARG A 133 -3.62 -16.03 -6.93
C ARG A 133 -3.86 -14.87 -7.88
N THR A 134 -3.79 -15.09 -9.19
CA THR A 134 -4.13 -14.07 -10.21
C THR A 134 -5.51 -13.44 -9.96
N GLU A 135 -6.52 -14.21 -9.54
CA GLU A 135 -7.86 -13.67 -9.24
C GLU A 135 -7.87 -12.73 -8.03
N THR A 136 -6.90 -12.87 -7.13
CA THR A 136 -6.73 -11.97 -5.97
C THR A 136 -6.44 -10.55 -6.43
N TYR A 137 -5.53 -10.38 -7.37
CA TYR A 137 -5.19 -9.06 -7.92
C TYR A 137 -6.37 -8.46 -8.69
N GLY A 138 -7.11 -9.28 -9.45
CA GLY A 138 -8.34 -8.85 -10.12
C GLY A 138 -9.41 -8.35 -9.14
N GLU A 139 -9.62 -9.08 -8.05
CA GLU A 139 -10.55 -8.71 -6.99
C GLU A 139 -10.09 -7.43 -6.26
N LEU A 140 -8.81 -7.32 -5.89
CA LEU A 140 -8.25 -6.11 -5.28
C LEU A 140 -8.42 -4.89 -6.19
N ALA A 141 -8.11 -5.03 -7.49
CA ALA A 141 -8.29 -3.95 -8.46
C ALA A 141 -9.77 -3.54 -8.59
N SER A 142 -10.69 -4.51 -8.63
CA SER A 142 -12.14 -4.23 -8.69
C SER A 142 -12.61 -3.47 -7.45
N ARG A 143 -12.22 -3.92 -6.25
CA ARG A 143 -12.57 -3.29 -4.98
C ARG A 143 -11.93 -1.90 -4.85
N LEU A 144 -10.69 -1.72 -5.30
CA LEU A 144 -10.00 -0.43 -5.37
C LEU A 144 -10.73 0.56 -6.25
N CYS A 145 -11.12 0.16 -7.46
CA CYS A 145 -11.91 1.00 -8.36
C CYS A 145 -13.24 1.40 -7.73
N ALA A 146 -13.96 0.46 -7.14
CA ALA A 146 -15.23 0.75 -6.46
C ALA A 146 -15.06 1.70 -5.26
N LEU A 147 -14.00 1.52 -4.47
CA LEU A 147 -13.66 2.38 -3.33
C LEU A 147 -13.29 3.79 -3.79
N ALA A 148 -12.44 3.92 -4.81
CA ALA A 148 -12.05 5.20 -5.39
C ALA A 148 -13.25 5.96 -5.97
N THR A 149 -14.12 5.28 -6.74
CA THR A 149 -15.35 5.89 -7.26
C THR A 149 -16.24 6.44 -6.15
N ARG A 150 -16.32 5.74 -5.03
CA ARG A 150 -17.15 6.13 -3.90
C ARG A 150 -16.55 7.26 -3.06
N LEU A 151 -15.24 7.29 -2.85
CA LEU A 151 -14.58 8.24 -1.95
C LEU A 151 -13.99 9.45 -2.65
N CYS A 152 -13.50 9.29 -3.88
CA CYS A 152 -12.78 10.31 -4.64
C CYS A 152 -13.61 10.90 -5.80
N GLY A 153 -14.83 10.42 -6.03
CA GLY A 153 -15.71 10.85 -7.14
C GLY A 153 -15.44 10.06 -8.44
N GLU A 154 -15.75 10.62 -9.62
CA GLU A 154 -15.48 9.94 -10.92
C GLU A 154 -13.98 9.73 -11.22
N CYS A 155 -13.09 10.03 -10.28
CA CYS A 155 -11.67 9.71 -10.36
C CYS A 155 -11.43 8.20 -10.21
N HIS A 156 -10.84 7.59 -11.23
CA HIS A 156 -10.28 6.24 -11.15
C HIS A 156 -8.98 6.25 -10.32
N PRO A 157 -8.66 5.15 -9.59
CA PRO A 157 -7.41 5.04 -8.86
C PRO A 157 -6.22 5.13 -9.82
N ALA A 158 -5.15 5.82 -9.41
CA ALA A 158 -3.94 5.94 -10.20
C ALA A 158 -2.91 4.91 -9.72
N TYR A 159 -2.66 3.90 -10.55
CA TYR A 159 -1.71 2.85 -10.28
C TYR A 159 -0.29 3.34 -10.58
N VAL A 160 0.58 3.36 -9.57
CA VAL A 160 2.01 3.68 -9.70
C VAL A 160 2.78 2.40 -9.43
N CYS A 161 3.16 1.72 -10.51
CA CYS A 161 3.79 0.40 -10.40
C CYS A 161 5.11 0.46 -9.61
N GLY A 162 5.20 -0.41 -8.59
CA GLY A 162 6.44 -0.83 -7.96
C GLY A 162 6.84 -2.18 -8.57
N TRP A 163 7.86 -2.14 -9.41
CA TRP A 163 8.67 -3.26 -9.91
C TRP A 163 8.35 -4.02 -11.21
N PHE A 164 9.44 -4.18 -11.98
CA PHE A 164 9.58 -4.95 -13.21
C PHE A 164 9.56 -6.44 -12.87
N LEU A 165 8.78 -7.22 -13.62
CA LEU A 165 9.07 -8.63 -13.86
C LEU A 165 10.44 -8.75 -14.55
N ALA A 166 11.52 -8.73 -13.77
CA ALA A 166 12.82 -9.15 -14.25
C ALA A 166 12.83 -10.68 -14.23
N ARG A 167 12.27 -11.29 -15.28
CA ARG A 167 12.79 -12.57 -15.74
C ARG A 167 14.26 -12.35 -16.10
N VAL A 168 15.17 -12.91 -15.32
CA VAL A 168 16.46 -13.41 -15.82
C VAL A 168 16.38 -14.91 -15.90
#